data_AF-A0A2S7T5H2-F1
#
_entry.id   AF-A0A2S7T5H2-F1
#
_cell.length_a   1.000
_cell.length_b   1.000
_cell.length_c   1.000
_cell.angle_alpha   90.00
_cell.angle_beta   90.00
_cell.angle_gamma   90.00
#
_symmetry.space_group_name_H-M   'P 1'
#
loop_
_entity.id
_entity.type
_entity.pdbx_description
1 polymer ?
#
loop_
_entity_poly.entity_id
_entity_poly.type
_entity_poly.pdbx_seq_one_letter_code
_entity_poly.pdbx_strand_id
1 'polypeptide(L)'
;MKKYLLLLLGIAALQINAQTVEGKLTLNGKSKTTLELESNSAVELFKAFKEKKYQLRFVYEADNVEGLYAKNKEKMVIFFNVVTTVKRDGKLVKNVIRKQPIPYFPGDMFLPAEAFDFVSVLSMVSQNEKDTNSFLPAFNEQLDGMEGEKEMQILKEGMPGYMQPGSYTIELSMQPVGYKGRINPVVFNFILRKRPGRAKY
;
A
#
# COMPACT_ATOMS: atom_id res chain seq x y z
N MET A 1 -60.24 6.51 13.47
CA MET A 1 -58.80 6.79 13.69
C MET A 1 -57.89 5.56 13.79
N LYS A 2 -58.39 4.33 14.02
CA LYS A 2 -57.53 3.12 14.09
C LYS A 2 -57.09 2.53 12.73
N LYS A 3 -57.79 2.85 11.63
CA LYS A 3 -57.52 2.28 10.29
C LYS A 3 -56.29 2.89 9.58
N TYR A 4 -55.84 4.08 9.99
CA TYR A 4 -54.65 4.72 9.42
C TYR A 4 -53.35 4.34 10.14
N LEU A 5 -53.44 3.75 11.34
CA LEU A 5 -52.27 3.31 12.12
C LEU A 5 -51.59 2.10 11.45
N LEU A 6 -52.37 1.24 10.79
CA LEU A 6 -51.85 0.10 10.02
C LEU A 6 -51.18 0.55 8.70
N LEU A 7 -51.63 1.65 8.10
CA LEU A 7 -51.01 2.21 6.89
C LEU A 7 -49.62 2.80 7.19
N LEU A 8 -49.44 3.40 8.36
CA LEU A 8 -48.17 3.99 8.80
C LEU A 8 -47.12 2.93 9.17
N LEU A 9 -47.57 1.74 9.61
CA LEU A 9 -46.71 0.58 9.88
C LEU A 9 -46.24 -0.15 8.61
N GLY A 10 -47.00 -0.03 7.51
CA GLY A 10 -46.64 -0.62 6.21
C GLY A 10 -45.51 0.13 5.47
N ILE A 11 -45.34 1.43 5.71
CA ILE A 11 -44.31 2.25 5.05
C ILE A 11 -42.91 2.00 5.65
N ALA A 12 -42.83 1.55 6.90
CA ALA A 12 -41.57 1.22 7.57
C ALA A 12 -40.94 -0.11 7.11
N ALA A 13 -41.66 -0.92 6.32
CA ALA A 13 -41.18 -2.19 5.77
C ALA A 13 -40.54 -2.04 4.38
N LEU A 14 -40.32 -0.81 3.90
CA LEU A 14 -39.45 -0.56 2.74
C LEU A 14 -38.04 -0.99 3.13
N GLN A 15 -37.71 -2.22 2.76
CA GLN A 15 -36.39 -2.80 2.92
C GLN A 15 -35.39 -1.88 2.24
N ILE A 16 -34.58 -1.22 3.05
CA ILE A 16 -33.38 -0.54 2.61
C ILE A 16 -32.47 -1.65 2.09
N ASN A 17 -32.54 -1.96 0.80
CA ASN A 17 -31.52 -2.75 0.12
C ASN A 17 -30.24 -1.91 0.15
N ALA A 18 -29.51 -1.99 1.26
CA ALA A 18 -28.27 -1.25 1.43
C ALA A 18 -27.31 -1.75 0.36
N GLN A 19 -26.85 -0.83 -0.48
CA GLN A 19 -25.75 -1.07 -1.41
C GLN A 19 -24.49 -1.33 -0.58
N THR A 20 -23.91 -2.53 -0.73
CA THR A 20 -22.75 -2.94 0.07
C THR A 20 -21.63 -3.48 -0.81
N VAL A 21 -20.40 -3.06 -0.52
CA VAL A 21 -19.18 -3.56 -1.13
C VAL A 21 -18.26 -4.06 -0.03
N GLU A 22 -18.12 -5.38 0.09
CA GLU A 22 -17.35 -6.03 1.14
C GLU A 22 -16.21 -6.85 0.55
N GLY A 23 -15.04 -6.81 1.18
CA GLY A 23 -13.90 -7.53 0.65
C GLY A 23 -12.67 -7.50 1.54
N LYS A 24 -11.56 -7.96 0.99
CA LYS A 24 -10.27 -8.02 1.68
C LYS A 24 -9.09 -8.00 0.73
N LEU A 25 -8.00 -7.44 1.22
CA LEU A 25 -6.66 -7.64 0.67
C LEU A 25 -5.91 -8.67 1.49
N THR A 26 -5.09 -9.48 0.82
CA THR A 26 -4.17 -10.40 1.48
C THR A 26 -2.83 -10.44 0.76
N LEU A 27 -1.77 -10.74 1.49
CA LEU A 27 -0.44 -10.98 0.98
C LEU A 27 -0.09 -12.44 1.25
N ASN A 28 0.11 -13.23 0.20
CA ASN A 28 0.31 -14.68 0.31
C ASN A 28 -0.79 -15.35 1.19
N GLY A 29 -2.03 -14.91 1.03
CA GLY A 29 -3.20 -15.41 1.77
C GLY A 29 -3.37 -14.88 3.20
N LYS A 30 -2.47 -14.02 3.70
CA LYS A 30 -2.53 -13.45 5.06
C LYS A 30 -2.95 -11.98 5.04
N SER A 31 -3.80 -11.57 5.97
CA SER A 31 -4.15 -10.15 6.18
C SER A 31 -3.06 -9.38 6.92
N LYS A 32 -2.22 -10.07 7.70
CA LYS A 32 -1.05 -9.52 8.37
C LYS A 32 0.15 -10.45 8.26
N THR A 33 1.33 -9.91 7.90
CA THR A 33 2.56 -10.72 7.84
C THR A 33 3.83 -9.91 8.10
N THR A 34 4.97 -10.60 8.15
CA THR A 34 6.31 -10.02 8.24
C THR A 34 7.14 -10.59 7.09
N LEU A 35 7.81 -9.71 6.35
CA LEU A 35 8.69 -10.05 5.25
C LEU A 35 10.14 -10.00 5.73
N GLU A 36 10.91 -11.00 5.34
CA GLU A 36 12.37 -11.00 5.50
C GLU A 36 12.97 -10.46 4.21
N LEU A 37 13.68 -9.34 4.29
CA LEU A 37 14.29 -8.69 3.15
C LEU A 37 15.79 -9.02 3.11
N GLU A 38 16.27 -9.39 1.93
CA GLU A 38 17.70 -9.68 1.68
C GLU A 38 18.54 -8.40 1.56
N SER A 39 17.89 -7.25 1.38
CA SER A 39 18.53 -5.96 1.26
C SER A 39 17.68 -4.80 1.75
N ASN A 40 18.32 -3.63 1.87
CA ASN A 40 17.69 -2.37 2.20
C ASN A 40 17.25 -1.62 0.92
N SER A 41 16.82 -2.34 -0.13
CA SER A 41 16.44 -1.75 -1.42
C SER A 41 14.94 -1.88 -1.67
N ALA A 42 14.25 -0.74 -1.82
CA ALA A 42 12.86 -0.69 -2.25
C ALA A 42 12.67 -1.27 -3.66
N VAL A 43 13.71 -1.17 -4.51
CA VAL A 43 13.72 -1.74 -5.86
C VAL A 43 13.75 -3.26 -5.80
N GLU A 44 14.56 -3.85 -4.91
CA GLU A 44 14.59 -5.30 -4.74
C GLU A 44 13.31 -5.83 -4.11
N LEU A 45 12.74 -5.10 -3.14
CA LEU A 45 11.40 -5.40 -2.61
C LEU A 45 10.37 -5.42 -3.75
N PHE A 46 10.35 -4.39 -4.58
CA PHE A 46 9.45 -4.31 -5.73
C PHE A 46 9.64 -5.48 -6.70
N LYS A 47 10.90 -5.82 -7.01
CA LYS A 47 11.24 -6.97 -7.85
C LYS A 47 10.67 -8.27 -7.28
N ALA A 48 10.71 -8.48 -5.96
CA ALA A 48 10.13 -9.66 -5.32
C ALA A 48 8.60 -9.76 -5.52
N PHE A 49 7.88 -8.63 -5.55
CA PHE A 49 6.45 -8.62 -5.93
C PHE A 49 6.24 -8.94 -7.42
N LYS A 50 7.06 -8.36 -8.32
CA LYS A 50 6.99 -8.63 -9.77
C LYS A 50 7.25 -10.11 -10.09
N GLU A 51 8.17 -10.73 -9.37
CA GLU A 51 8.53 -12.15 -9.49
C GLU A 51 7.56 -13.07 -8.74
N LYS A 52 6.44 -12.55 -8.23
CA LYS A 52 5.39 -13.31 -7.53
C LYS A 52 5.86 -14.03 -6.26
N LYS A 53 7.00 -13.64 -5.66
CA LYS A 53 7.40 -14.10 -4.30
C LYS A 53 6.41 -13.59 -3.25
N TYR A 54 5.87 -12.39 -3.48
CA TYR A 54 4.83 -11.77 -2.68
C TYR A 54 3.63 -11.45 -3.56
N GLN A 55 2.51 -12.15 -3.33
CA GLN A 55 1.30 -12.06 -4.13
C GLN A 55 0.22 -11.32 -3.37
N LEU A 56 -0.14 -10.13 -3.86
CA LEU A 56 -1.29 -9.39 -3.37
C LEU A 56 -2.56 -9.95 -4.03
N ARG A 57 -3.50 -10.40 -3.20
CA ARG A 57 -4.80 -10.89 -3.66
C ARG A 57 -5.88 -9.97 -3.12
N PHE A 58 -6.76 -9.55 -4.01
CA PHE A 58 -7.93 -8.75 -3.71
C PHE A 58 -9.17 -9.58 -4.02
N VAL A 59 -10.02 -9.73 -3.01
CA VAL A 59 -11.30 -10.42 -3.15
C VAL A 59 -12.38 -9.48 -2.66
N TYR A 60 -13.41 -9.25 -3.47
CA TYR A 60 -14.57 -8.50 -3.02
C TYR A 60 -15.85 -8.94 -3.71
N GLU A 61 -16.95 -8.72 -3.01
CA GLU A 61 -18.30 -8.93 -3.49
C GLU A 61 -19.08 -7.62 -3.39
N ALA A 62 -20.13 -7.51 -4.18
CA ALA A 62 -20.92 -6.31 -4.23
C ALA A 62 -22.40 -6.64 -4.43
N ASP A 63 -23.23 -6.11 -3.54
CA ASP A 63 -24.66 -6.38 -3.49
C ASP A 63 -25.47 -5.11 -3.72
N ASN A 64 -26.50 -5.23 -4.55
CA ASN A 64 -27.46 -4.17 -4.88
C ASN A 64 -26.87 -2.87 -5.43
N VAL A 65 -25.60 -2.86 -5.82
CA VAL A 65 -24.85 -1.71 -6.34
C VAL A 65 -25.11 -1.45 -7.83
N GLU A 66 -25.26 -0.18 -8.19
CA GLU A 66 -25.39 0.28 -9.58
C GLU A 66 -24.03 0.71 -10.16
N GLY A 67 -23.16 -0.26 -10.49
CA GLY A 67 -21.89 0.01 -11.17
C GLY A 67 -22.02 0.43 -12.65
N LEU A 68 -20.89 0.79 -13.29
CA LEU A 68 -20.85 0.81 -14.74
C LEU A 68 -21.22 -0.59 -15.24
N TYR A 69 -22.20 -0.67 -16.13
CA TYR A 69 -22.80 -1.92 -16.61
C TYR A 69 -23.62 -2.72 -15.59
N ALA A 70 -24.17 -2.10 -14.54
CA ALA A 70 -25.00 -2.75 -13.49
C ALA A 70 -26.10 -3.71 -13.97
N LYS A 71 -26.62 -3.53 -15.19
CA LYS A 71 -27.60 -4.44 -15.81
C LYS A 71 -27.06 -5.85 -16.07
N ASN A 72 -25.74 -6.02 -16.10
CA ASN A 72 -25.08 -7.31 -16.18
C ASN A 72 -24.03 -7.40 -15.06
N LYS A 73 -24.33 -8.19 -14.02
CA LYS A 73 -23.44 -8.36 -12.86
C LYS A 73 -22.02 -8.81 -13.24
N GLU A 74 -21.86 -9.58 -14.32
CA GLU A 74 -20.54 -10.04 -14.82
C GLU A 74 -19.72 -8.90 -15.45
N LYS A 75 -20.37 -7.80 -15.81
CA LYS A 75 -19.73 -6.62 -16.42
C LYS A 75 -19.66 -5.43 -15.46
N MET A 76 -20.16 -5.59 -14.24
CA MET A 76 -20.22 -4.50 -13.27
C MET A 76 -18.83 -4.08 -12.82
N VAL A 77 -18.55 -2.78 -12.89
CA VAL A 77 -17.27 -2.21 -12.44
C VAL A 77 -17.49 -1.24 -11.28
N ILE A 78 -16.68 -1.37 -10.23
CA ILE A 78 -16.59 -0.44 -9.10
C ILE A 78 -15.21 0.19 -9.07
N PHE A 79 -15.16 1.49 -8.82
CA PHE A 79 -13.92 2.23 -8.64
C PHE A 79 -13.48 2.24 -7.18
N PHE A 80 -12.18 2.13 -6.95
CA PHE A 80 -11.61 2.13 -5.61
C PHE A 80 -10.53 3.20 -5.48
N ASN A 81 -10.61 3.99 -4.41
CA ASN A 81 -9.48 4.78 -3.94
C ASN A 81 -8.47 3.84 -3.32
N VAL A 82 -7.24 3.85 -3.84
CA VAL A 82 -6.14 3.05 -3.30
C VAL A 82 -5.32 3.90 -2.34
N VAL A 83 -5.11 3.38 -1.13
CA VAL A 83 -4.39 4.09 -0.07
C VAL A 83 -3.21 3.25 0.42
N THR A 84 -2.05 3.88 0.47
CA THR A 84 -0.80 3.30 0.99
C THR A 84 -0.34 4.10 2.20
N THR A 85 -0.27 3.43 3.34
CA THR A 85 0.24 3.99 4.59
C THR A 85 1.56 3.35 4.94
N VAL A 86 2.57 4.18 5.22
CA VAL A 86 3.91 3.75 5.61
C VAL A 86 4.24 4.33 6.97
N LYS A 87 4.55 3.45 7.92
CA LYS A 87 5.09 3.80 9.22
C LYS A 87 6.52 3.28 9.35
N ARG A 88 7.37 4.06 10.01
CA ARG A 88 8.72 3.66 10.42
C ARG A 88 8.85 3.84 11.92
N ASP A 89 9.29 2.80 12.61
CA ASP A 89 9.45 2.76 14.07
C ASP A 89 8.17 3.19 14.80
N GLY A 90 7.01 2.75 14.27
CA GLY A 90 5.68 3.08 14.78
C GLY A 90 5.16 4.48 14.41
N LYS A 91 5.99 5.37 13.89
CA LYS A 91 5.60 6.73 13.48
C LYS A 91 5.11 6.76 12.04
N LEU A 92 4.02 7.51 11.79
CA LEU A 92 3.53 7.74 10.44
C LEU A 92 4.56 8.56 9.65
N VAL A 93 5.05 8.00 8.54
CA VAL A 93 5.96 8.71 7.64
C VAL A 93 5.21 9.26 6.45
N LYS A 94 4.30 8.46 5.87
CA LYS A 94 3.50 8.88 4.74
C LYS A 94 2.16 8.15 4.68
N ASN A 95 1.16 8.87 4.22
CA ASN A 95 -0.11 8.33 3.76
C ASN A 95 -0.35 8.90 2.35
N VAL A 96 -0.51 8.03 1.36
CA VAL A 96 -0.73 8.43 -0.03
C VAL A 96 -2.01 7.79 -0.51
N ILE A 97 -2.91 8.63 -1.02
CA ILE A 97 -4.09 8.22 -1.78
C ILE A 97 -3.76 8.45 -3.25
N ARG A 98 -3.92 7.43 -4.09
CA ARG A 98 -3.74 7.60 -5.53
C ARG A 98 -4.73 8.64 -6.06
N LYS A 99 -4.26 9.53 -6.93
CA LYS A 99 -5.07 10.64 -7.48
C LYS A 99 -6.31 10.17 -8.24
N GLN A 100 -6.22 9.04 -8.94
CA GLN A 100 -7.31 8.49 -9.73
C GLN A 100 -7.74 7.14 -9.15
N PRO A 101 -9.04 6.96 -8.90
CA PRO A 101 -9.60 5.66 -8.53
C PRO A 101 -9.35 4.61 -9.61
N ILE A 102 -9.17 3.35 -9.20
CA ILE A 102 -8.92 2.24 -10.13
C ILE A 102 -10.17 1.37 -10.23
N PRO A 103 -10.62 1.02 -11.45
CA PRO A 103 -11.76 0.13 -11.66
C PRO A 103 -11.40 -1.34 -11.43
N TYR A 104 -12.27 -2.08 -10.75
CA TYR A 104 -12.19 -3.53 -10.61
C TYR A 104 -13.57 -4.17 -10.80
N PHE A 105 -13.60 -5.43 -11.26
CA PHE A 105 -14.79 -6.28 -11.27
C PHE A 105 -14.90 -7.06 -9.95
N PRO A 106 -16.11 -7.36 -9.44
CA PRO A 106 -16.27 -8.24 -8.29
C PRO A 106 -15.66 -9.61 -8.54
N GLY A 107 -15.24 -10.25 -7.46
CA GLY A 107 -14.61 -11.56 -7.48
C GLY A 107 -13.19 -11.52 -6.93
N ASP A 108 -12.37 -12.45 -7.42
CA ASP A 108 -11.05 -12.75 -6.92
C ASP A 108 -9.97 -12.46 -7.97
N MET A 109 -8.96 -11.67 -7.59
CA MET A 109 -7.88 -11.30 -8.47
C MET A 109 -6.56 -11.08 -7.74
N PHE A 110 -5.46 -11.21 -8.50
CA PHE A 110 -4.15 -10.76 -8.06
C PHE A 110 -3.92 -9.31 -8.49
N LEU A 111 -3.45 -8.49 -7.55
CA LEU A 111 -3.09 -7.10 -7.82
C LEU A 111 -1.57 -6.95 -7.99
N PRO A 112 -1.11 -6.17 -8.97
CA PRO A 112 0.28 -5.77 -9.05
C PRO A 112 0.64 -4.81 -7.90
N ALA A 113 1.87 -4.85 -7.44
CA ALA A 113 2.40 -3.92 -6.43
C ALA A 113 2.24 -2.44 -6.84
N GLU A 114 2.34 -2.17 -8.14
CA GLU A 114 2.18 -0.87 -8.78
C GLU A 114 0.81 -0.24 -8.50
N ALA A 115 -0.23 -1.05 -8.27
CA ALA A 115 -1.55 -0.54 -7.93
C ALA A 115 -1.53 0.32 -6.66
N PHE A 116 -0.56 0.10 -5.77
CA PHE A 116 -0.42 0.78 -4.48
C PHE A 116 0.72 1.80 -4.44
N ASP A 117 1.60 1.85 -5.44
CA ASP A 117 2.69 2.84 -5.53
C ASP A 117 3.60 2.94 -4.28
N PHE A 118 3.78 1.85 -3.53
CA PHE A 118 4.56 1.92 -2.29
C PHE A 118 6.06 2.14 -2.52
N VAL A 119 6.59 1.86 -3.71
CA VAL A 119 8.02 2.04 -4.04
C VAL A 119 8.40 3.51 -4.04
N SER A 120 7.59 4.36 -4.66
CA SER A 120 7.82 5.81 -4.67
C SER A 120 7.70 6.38 -3.25
N VAL A 121 6.76 5.87 -2.47
CA VAL A 121 6.61 6.27 -1.07
C VAL A 121 7.84 5.91 -0.26
N LEU A 122 8.33 4.67 -0.38
CA LEU A 122 9.52 4.20 0.34
C LEU A 122 10.80 4.94 -0.07
N SER A 123 10.94 5.31 -1.35
CA SER A 123 12.10 6.10 -1.80
C SER A 123 12.05 7.56 -1.31
N MET A 124 10.87 8.18 -1.25
CA MET A 124 10.69 9.53 -0.70
C MET A 124 10.96 9.60 0.80
N VAL A 125 10.60 8.54 1.56
CA VAL A 125 10.94 8.44 2.99
C VAL A 125 12.45 8.60 3.21
N SER A 126 13.26 8.02 2.32
CA SER A 126 14.72 8.11 2.41
C SER A 126 15.30 9.46 1.99
N GLN A 127 14.58 10.24 1.19
CA GLN A 127 15.06 11.54 0.66
C GLN A 127 14.72 12.71 1.59
N ASN A 128 13.50 12.76 2.14
CA ASN A 128 13.07 13.89 3.00
C ASN A 128 13.91 14.03 4.30
N GLU A 129 14.56 12.96 4.76
CA GLU A 129 15.49 13.05 5.89
C GLU A 129 16.87 13.61 5.51
N LYS A 130 17.30 13.42 4.26
CA LYS A 130 18.52 14.02 3.75
C LYS A 130 18.37 15.52 3.55
N ASP A 131 17.17 16.02 3.30
CA ASP A 131 16.91 17.47 3.16
C ASP A 131 16.90 18.22 4.50
N THR A 132 16.78 17.52 5.65
CA THR A 132 16.91 18.15 6.98
C THR A 132 18.37 18.26 7.43
N ASN A 133 19.27 17.48 6.83
CA ASN A 133 20.72 17.61 6.97
C ASN A 133 21.30 17.97 5.60
N SER A 134 21.24 19.25 5.23
CA SER A 134 21.85 19.82 4.02
C SER A 134 23.31 19.36 3.84
N PHE A 135 23.48 18.21 3.20
CA PHE A 135 24.75 17.65 2.75
C PHE A 135 24.48 16.84 1.49
N LEU A 136 24.12 17.55 0.41
CA LEU A 136 24.80 17.30 -0.84
C LEU A 136 26.10 18.12 -0.76
N PRO A 137 27.25 17.57 -0.28
CA PRO A 137 28.50 18.16 -0.69
C PRO A 137 28.52 18.05 -2.22
N ALA A 138 28.93 19.12 -2.89
CA ALA A 138 29.12 19.14 -4.33
C ALA A 138 29.76 17.82 -4.77
N PHE A 139 29.03 17.05 -5.57
CA PHE A 139 29.28 15.63 -5.85
C PHE A 139 30.61 15.38 -6.62
N ASN A 140 31.43 16.42 -6.83
CA ASN A 140 32.62 16.39 -7.68
C ASN A 140 33.93 16.90 -7.03
N GLU A 141 33.99 17.34 -5.78
CA GLU A 141 35.25 17.90 -5.22
C GLU A 141 35.80 17.22 -3.96
N GLN A 142 35.17 16.16 -3.46
CA GLN A 142 35.50 15.63 -2.14
C GLN A 142 35.59 14.10 -2.07
N LEU A 143 36.06 13.46 -3.13
CA LEU A 143 36.40 12.02 -3.15
C LEU A 143 37.92 11.77 -3.11
N ASP A 144 38.74 12.82 -3.10
CA ASP A 144 40.19 12.65 -3.03
C ASP A 144 40.61 12.41 -1.56
N GLY A 145 40.95 11.15 -1.23
CA GLY A 145 41.55 10.76 0.05
C GLY A 145 40.67 10.07 1.09
N MET A 146 39.42 9.68 0.77
CA MET A 146 38.60 8.87 1.69
C MET A 146 38.84 7.37 1.50
N GLU A 147 39.10 6.65 2.61
CA GLU A 147 39.26 5.18 2.59
C GLU A 147 38.05 4.50 1.91
N GLY A 148 38.30 3.64 0.92
CA GLY A 148 37.31 3.12 -0.03
C GLY A 148 36.08 2.41 0.56
N GLU A 149 36.07 2.08 1.86
CA GLU A 149 34.87 1.57 2.54
C GLU A 149 33.83 2.67 2.82
N LYS A 150 34.28 3.88 3.21
CA LYS A 150 33.40 5.03 3.44
C LYS A 150 32.82 5.54 2.12
N GLU A 151 33.63 5.61 1.07
CA GLU A 151 33.16 5.94 -0.28
C GLU A 151 32.09 4.96 -0.77
N MET A 152 32.32 3.65 -0.66
CA MET A 152 31.33 2.65 -1.09
C MET A 152 30.04 2.70 -0.27
N GLN A 153 30.11 3.09 1.00
CA GLN A 153 28.94 3.23 1.87
C GLN A 153 28.12 4.46 1.48
N ILE A 154 28.77 5.60 1.23
CA ILE A 154 28.14 6.84 0.75
C ILE A 154 27.52 6.63 -0.65
N LEU A 155 28.22 5.94 -1.55
CA LEU A 155 27.71 5.61 -2.89
C LEU A 155 26.45 4.72 -2.83
N LYS A 156 26.38 3.76 -1.90
CA LYS A 156 25.21 2.89 -1.71
C LYS A 156 24.04 3.60 -1.04
N GLU A 157 24.30 4.46 -0.06
CA GLU A 157 23.27 5.29 0.56
C GLU A 157 22.72 6.35 -0.41
N GLY A 158 23.49 6.72 -1.43
CA GLY A 158 23.07 7.59 -2.54
C GLY A 158 22.28 6.90 -3.67
N MET A 159 22.18 5.56 -3.68
CA MET A 159 21.48 4.85 -4.75
C MET A 159 19.96 5.10 -4.71
N PRO A 160 19.31 5.34 -5.87
CA PRO A 160 17.86 5.42 -5.95
C PRO A 160 17.20 4.18 -5.34
N GLY A 161 16.25 4.38 -4.43
CA GLY A 161 15.51 3.31 -3.78
C GLY A 161 16.21 2.65 -2.58
N TYR A 162 17.34 3.17 -2.11
CA TYR A 162 17.86 2.81 -0.79
C TYR A 162 16.84 3.17 0.31
N MET A 163 16.63 2.27 1.27
CA MET A 163 15.78 2.48 2.44
C MET A 163 16.64 2.54 3.71
N GLN A 164 16.38 3.54 4.55
CA GLN A 164 17.07 3.68 5.83
C GLN A 164 16.79 2.49 6.76
N PRO A 165 17.73 2.09 7.62
CA PRO A 165 17.47 1.09 8.66
C PRO A 165 16.29 1.49 9.56
N GLY A 166 15.53 0.50 10.04
CA GLY A 166 14.36 0.73 10.88
C GLY A 166 13.31 -0.37 10.75
N SER A 167 12.28 -0.31 11.60
CA SER A 167 11.11 -1.19 11.50
C SER A 167 10.04 -0.52 10.66
N TYR A 168 9.68 -1.13 9.53
CA TYR A 168 8.66 -0.62 8.63
C TYR A 168 7.37 -1.39 8.76
N THR A 169 6.25 -0.66 8.77
CA THR A 169 4.90 -1.20 8.63
C THR A 169 4.25 -0.56 7.41
N ILE A 170 3.84 -1.40 6.47
CA ILE A 170 3.10 -1.01 5.27
C ILE A 170 1.68 -1.50 5.41
N GLU A 171 0.72 -0.59 5.28
CA GLU A 171 -0.70 -0.91 5.23
C GLU A 171 -1.26 -0.47 3.88
N LEU A 172 -1.85 -1.43 3.17
CA LEU A 172 -2.49 -1.23 1.89
C LEU A 172 -3.99 -1.38 2.07
N SER A 173 -4.75 -0.39 1.61
CA SER A 173 -6.21 -0.40 1.70
C SER A 173 -6.87 0.11 0.43
N MET A 174 -8.13 -0.27 0.25
CA MET A 174 -8.97 0.13 -0.86
C MET A 174 -10.31 0.60 -0.33
N GLN A 175 -10.84 1.69 -0.89
CA GLN A 175 -12.11 2.25 -0.47
C GLN A 175 -13.03 2.36 -1.70
N PRO A 176 -14.21 1.70 -1.69
CA PRO A 176 -15.13 1.80 -2.82
C PRO A 176 -15.65 3.24 -2.95
N VAL A 177 -15.66 3.76 -4.17
CA VAL A 177 -16.13 5.12 -4.46
C VAL A 177 -17.63 5.09 -4.66
N GLY A 178 -18.36 5.89 -3.87
CA GLY A 178 -19.81 6.06 -4.01
C GLY A 178 -20.67 4.96 -3.36
N TYR A 179 -20.05 3.99 -2.68
CA TYR A 179 -20.77 2.88 -2.03
C TYR A 179 -20.39 2.75 -0.56
N LYS A 180 -21.29 2.15 0.22
CA LYS A 180 -21.00 1.76 1.60
C LYS A 180 -20.34 0.38 1.61
N GLY A 181 -19.51 0.13 2.60
CA GLY A 181 -18.91 -1.18 2.84
C GLY A 181 -17.43 -1.09 3.16
N ARG A 182 -16.82 -2.24 3.46
CA ARG A 182 -15.46 -2.32 3.97
C ARG A 182 -14.60 -3.30 3.17
N ILE A 183 -13.46 -2.81 2.70
CA ILE A 183 -12.36 -3.68 2.28
C ILE A 183 -11.38 -3.80 3.43
N ASN A 184 -11.23 -5.01 3.97
CA ASN A 184 -10.24 -5.26 5.00
C ASN A 184 -8.82 -5.04 4.43
N PRO A 185 -8.00 -4.19 5.06
CA PRO A 185 -6.67 -3.88 4.55
C PRO A 185 -5.72 -5.07 4.74
N VAL A 186 -4.59 -5.02 4.03
CA VAL A 186 -3.46 -5.91 4.28
C VAL A 186 -2.32 -5.12 4.90
N VAL A 187 -1.69 -5.72 5.92
CA VAL A 187 -0.55 -5.14 6.63
C VAL A 187 0.65 -6.06 6.51
N PHE A 188 1.81 -5.53 6.13
CA PHE A 188 3.05 -6.28 6.21
C PHE A 188 4.16 -5.45 6.82
N ASN A 189 5.05 -6.13 7.53
CA ASN A 189 6.14 -5.50 8.26
C ASN A 189 7.47 -6.02 7.74
N PHE A 190 8.52 -5.23 7.86
CA PHE A 190 9.89 -5.71 7.68
C PHE A 190 10.84 -4.88 8.52
N ILE A 191 12.00 -5.45 8.84
CA ILE A 191 13.04 -4.76 9.62
C ILE A 191 14.28 -4.66 8.75
N LEU A 192 14.72 -3.43 8.53
CA LEU A 192 15.97 -3.14 7.85
C LEU A 192 17.04 -2.92 8.92
N ARG A 193 18.08 -3.76 8.91
CA ARG A 193 19.21 -3.62 9.82
C ARG A 193 20.31 -2.84 9.13
N LYS A 194 21.10 -2.10 9.91
CA LYS A 194 22.38 -1.58 9.44
C LYS A 194 23.24 -2.79 9.06
N ARG A 195 23.76 -2.85 7.83
CA ARG A 195 24.69 -3.92 7.46
C ARG A 195 25.87 -3.90 8.45
N PRO A 196 26.26 -5.04 9.04
CA PRO A 196 27.48 -5.09 9.82
C PRO A 196 28.62 -4.62 8.91
N GLY A 197 29.38 -3.62 9.36
CA GLY A 197 30.62 -3.27 8.70
C GLY A 197 31.46 -4.54 8.60
N ARG A 198 32.03 -4.81 7.42
CA ARG A 198 32.95 -5.94 7.25
C ARG A 198 34.07 -5.72 8.27
N ALA A 199 34.23 -6.64 9.22
CA ALA A 199 35.34 -6.54 10.17
C ALA A 199 36.63 -6.55 9.34
N LYS A 200 37.42 -5.48 9.46
CA LYS A 200 38.79 -5.46 8.91
C LYS A 200 39.55 -6.58 9.62
N TYR A 201 39.85 -7.65 8.88
CA TYR A 201 40.85 -8.66 9.27
C TYR A 201 42.19 -8.24 8.67
#